data_AF-A0AAU7KDW2-F1
#
_entry.id   AF-A0AAU7KDW2-F1
#
_cell.length_a   1.000
_cell.length_b   1.000
_cell.length_c   1.000
_cell.angle_alpha   90.00
_cell.angle_beta   90.00
_cell.angle_gamma   90.00
#
_symmetry.space_group_name_H-M   'P 1'
#
loop_
_entity.id
_entity.type
_entity.pdbx_description
1 polymer ?
#
loop_
_entity_poly.entity_id
_entity_poly.type
_entity_poly.pdbx_seq_one_letter_code
_entity_poly.pdbx_strand_id
1 'polypeptide(L)'
;MGIRTTRRHRAWSSTRPLLMTGLLLGAVLFSPFGLAQSTGEASGQATDAPLETDPDSGFVMAEGWQTVKGNCTVCHSAALVTQNRGSREHWAYLIDWMQETQGLWQFNPEMEATILDYLSTHYGPRTDARRQNLPKHLMPPAPQASETSAEG
;
A
#
# COMPACT_ATOMS: atom_id res chain seq x y z
N MET A 1 -38.46 1.71 1.91
CA MET A 1 -37.46 2.30 1.00
C MET A 1 -36.18 1.50 1.09
N GLY A 2 -35.95 0.58 0.14
CA GLY A 2 -34.75 -0.26 0.10
C GLY A 2 -33.77 0.27 -0.93
N ILE A 3 -32.56 0.62 -0.50
CA ILE A 3 -31.49 1.07 -1.39
C ILE A 3 -30.81 -0.19 -1.93
N ARG A 4 -31.15 -0.58 -3.17
CA ARG A 4 -30.45 -1.63 -3.89
C ARG A 4 -29.11 -1.07 -4.36
N THR A 5 -28.04 -1.27 -3.59
CA THR A 5 -26.68 -0.99 -4.03
C THR A 5 -26.27 -2.07 -5.02
N THR A 6 -26.50 -1.82 -6.30
CA THR A 6 -25.93 -2.66 -7.36
C THR A 6 -24.44 -2.38 -7.44
N ARG A 7 -23.65 -3.23 -6.74
CA ARG A 7 -22.21 -3.33 -6.90
C ARG A 7 -21.91 -3.67 -8.35
N ARG A 8 -21.66 -2.65 -9.18
CA ARG A 8 -21.14 -2.87 -10.54
C ARG A 8 -19.69 -3.29 -10.37
N HIS A 9 -19.48 -4.60 -10.26
CA HIS A 9 -18.20 -5.21 -10.53
C HIS A 9 -17.80 -4.79 -11.95
N ARG A 10 -16.92 -3.80 -12.10
CA ARG A 10 -16.24 -3.56 -13.37
C ARG A 10 -15.37 -4.78 -13.59
N ALA A 11 -15.89 -5.74 -14.35
CA ALA A 11 -15.15 -6.87 -14.84
C ALA A 11 -14.01 -6.33 -15.70
N TRP A 12 -12.78 -6.46 -15.20
CA TRP A 12 -11.58 -6.21 -15.97
C TRP A 12 -11.48 -7.31 -17.04
N SER A 13 -12.14 -7.10 -18.19
CA SER A 13 -12.08 -7.99 -19.34
C SER A 13 -10.77 -7.74 -20.10
N SER A 14 -9.69 -8.37 -19.64
CA SER A 14 -8.43 -8.45 -20.40
C SER A 14 -8.55 -9.56 -21.44
N THR A 15 -9.17 -9.25 -22.58
CA THR A 15 -9.16 -10.13 -23.75
C THR A 15 -7.87 -9.86 -24.51
N ARG A 16 -6.79 -10.57 -24.18
CA ARG A 16 -5.57 -10.60 -25.01
C ARG A 16 -5.72 -11.71 -26.06
N PRO A 17 -5.76 -11.40 -27.38
CA PRO A 17 -5.89 -12.42 -28.41
C PRO A 17 -4.63 -13.29 -28.53
N LEU A 18 -4.88 -14.56 -28.83
CA LEU A 18 -3.92 -15.64 -29.06
C LEU A 18 -3.21 -15.50 -30.42
N LEU A 19 -1.98 -16.00 -30.45
CA LEU A 19 -1.24 -16.59 -31.59
C LEU A 19 -0.75 -15.66 -32.70
N MET A 20 0.58 -15.59 -32.85
CA MET A 20 1.23 -15.69 -34.16
C MET A 20 2.44 -16.61 -34.06
N THR A 21 2.28 -17.78 -34.66
CA THR A 21 3.27 -18.75 -35.09
C THR A 21 4.37 -18.12 -35.94
N GLY A 22 5.62 -18.54 -35.75
CA GLY A 22 6.74 -18.14 -36.61
C GLY A 22 8.07 -18.78 -36.25
N LEU A 23 8.18 -20.09 -36.46
CA LEU A 23 9.45 -20.83 -36.47
C LEU A 23 10.23 -20.44 -37.74
N LEU A 24 11.38 -19.78 -37.61
CA LEU A 24 12.36 -19.68 -38.68
C LEU A 24 13.75 -20.01 -38.12
N LEU A 25 14.22 -21.21 -38.49
CA LEU A 25 15.61 -21.62 -38.39
C LEU A 25 16.45 -20.75 -39.34
N GLY A 26 17.40 -20.00 -38.80
CA GLY A 26 18.44 -19.29 -39.55
C GLY A 26 19.81 -19.60 -38.94
N ALA A 27 20.68 -20.22 -39.74
CA ALA A 27 21.96 -20.79 -39.34
C ALA A 27 22.95 -19.77 -38.76
N VAL A 28 23.56 -20.16 -37.64
CA VAL A 28 24.60 -19.43 -36.90
C VAL A 28 25.93 -19.62 -37.64
N LEU A 29 26.45 -18.58 -38.28
CA LEU A 29 27.86 -18.54 -38.68
C LEU A 29 28.70 -18.19 -37.44
N PHE A 30 29.31 -19.23 -36.88
CA PHE A 30 30.22 -19.21 -35.74
C PHE A 30 31.38 -18.24 -35.98
N SER A 31 31.33 -17.08 -35.33
CA SER A 31 32.48 -16.18 -35.18
C SER A 31 33.29 -16.60 -33.96
N PRO A 32 34.61 -16.88 -34.07
CA PRO A 32 35.43 -17.20 -32.91
C PRO A 32 35.95 -15.91 -32.28
N PHE A 33 35.05 -15.09 -31.74
CA PHE A 33 35.45 -13.94 -30.93
C PHE A 33 35.03 -14.18 -29.48
N GLY A 34 36.02 -14.57 -28.69
CA GLY A 34 36.16 -14.26 -27.27
C GLY A 34 34.91 -14.33 -26.41
N LEU A 35 34.76 -15.45 -25.72
CA LEU A 35 33.95 -15.58 -24.52
C LEU A 35 34.38 -14.54 -23.47
N ALA A 36 33.63 -13.44 -23.35
CA ALA A 36 33.61 -12.63 -22.14
C ALA A 36 32.20 -12.01 -22.02
N GLN A 37 31.42 -12.62 -21.15
CA GLN A 37 30.08 -12.19 -20.75
C GLN A 37 30.16 -10.79 -20.16
N SER A 38 29.33 -9.87 -20.66
CA SER A 38 28.88 -8.71 -19.90
C SER A 38 27.38 -8.61 -20.09
N THR A 39 26.66 -9.60 -19.53
CA THR A 39 25.28 -9.32 -19.13
C THR A 39 25.37 -8.26 -18.05
N GLY A 40 25.04 -7.03 -18.43
CA GLY A 40 24.68 -5.99 -17.48
C GLY A 40 23.35 -6.38 -16.84
N GLU A 41 23.38 -7.42 -16.01
CA GLU A 41 22.40 -7.59 -14.95
C GLU A 41 22.59 -6.40 -14.02
N ALA A 42 21.69 -5.43 -14.12
CA ALA A 42 21.42 -4.49 -13.06
C ALA A 42 20.84 -5.28 -11.88
N SER A 43 21.70 -6.06 -11.22
CA SER A 43 21.44 -6.59 -9.89
C SER A 43 21.49 -5.37 -8.97
N GLY A 44 20.32 -4.76 -8.77
CA GLY A 44 20.09 -3.94 -7.60
C GLY A 44 20.47 -4.77 -6.40
N GLN A 45 21.62 -4.45 -5.81
CA GLN A 45 22.01 -4.96 -4.51
C GLN A 45 20.96 -4.44 -3.54
N ALA A 46 19.97 -5.27 -3.21
CA ALA A 46 19.04 -4.99 -2.13
C ALA A 46 19.85 -5.01 -0.84
N THR A 47 20.40 -3.86 -0.47
CA THR A 47 21.04 -3.66 0.81
C THR A 47 19.98 -3.79 1.88
N ASP A 48 20.12 -4.78 2.76
CA ASP A 48 19.34 -4.98 4.00
C ASP A 48 19.65 -3.88 5.04
N ALA A 49 19.86 -2.65 4.58
CA ALA A 49 19.97 -1.50 5.44
C ALA A 49 18.54 -1.09 5.85
N PRO A 50 18.28 -0.82 7.14
CA PRO A 50 17.01 -0.25 7.56
C PRO A 50 16.71 1.01 6.75
N LEU A 51 15.57 1.03 6.09
CA LEU A 51 15.13 2.18 5.30
C LEU A 51 14.92 3.37 6.24
N GLU A 52 15.53 4.51 5.88
CA GLU A 52 15.39 5.76 6.61
C GLU A 52 13.96 6.30 6.49
N THR A 53 13.51 7.09 7.48
CA THR A 53 12.22 7.78 7.45
C THR A 53 12.43 9.27 7.23
N ASP A 54 11.60 9.89 6.39
CA ASP A 54 11.58 11.32 6.16
C ASP A 54 11.24 12.06 7.47
N PRO A 55 12.08 12.99 7.95
CA PRO A 55 11.89 13.62 9.26
C PRO A 55 10.62 14.47 9.35
N ASP A 56 10.11 14.99 8.22
CA ASP A 56 8.93 15.86 8.20
C ASP A 56 7.62 15.06 8.23
N SER A 57 7.57 13.95 7.50
CA SER A 57 6.33 13.16 7.31
C SER A 57 6.32 11.84 8.05
N GLY A 58 7.48 11.31 8.44
CA GLY A 58 7.62 9.97 9.00
C GLY A 58 7.42 8.85 7.98
N PHE A 59 7.34 9.15 6.68
CA PHE A 59 7.27 8.13 5.65
C PHE A 59 8.62 7.42 5.48
N VAL A 60 8.62 6.10 5.40
CA VAL A 60 9.78 5.31 4.94
C VAL A 60 10.23 5.79 3.55
N MET A 61 11.48 6.23 3.41
CA MET A 61 12.06 6.78 2.19
C MET A 61 12.45 5.65 1.22
N ALA A 62 11.45 5.08 0.55
CA ALA A 62 11.58 4.01 -0.44
C ALA A 62 10.79 4.33 -1.71
N GLU A 63 11.06 3.63 -2.82
CA GLU A 63 10.43 3.90 -4.12
C GLU A 63 8.91 4.19 -4.01
N GLY A 64 8.48 5.32 -4.57
CA GLY A 64 7.08 5.77 -4.51
C GLY A 64 6.71 6.65 -3.30
N TRP A 65 7.59 6.80 -2.29
CA TRP A 65 7.27 7.55 -1.07
C TRP A 65 6.94 9.03 -1.33
N GLN A 66 7.67 9.71 -2.24
CA GLN A 66 7.36 11.12 -2.55
C GLN A 66 6.00 11.27 -3.26
N THR A 67 5.62 10.29 -4.08
CA THR A 67 4.30 10.26 -4.73
C THR A 67 3.21 10.16 -3.66
N VAL A 68 3.39 9.28 -2.66
CA VAL A 68 2.46 9.16 -1.54
C VAL A 68 2.44 10.42 -0.68
N LYS A 69 3.61 10.98 -0.32
CA LYS A 69 3.69 12.25 0.42
C LYS A 69 2.93 13.36 -0.31
N GLY A 70 3.17 13.53 -1.61
CA GLY A 70 2.54 14.59 -2.41
C GLY A 70 1.03 14.48 -2.59
N ASN A 71 0.44 13.29 -2.47
CA ASN A 71 -1.00 13.08 -2.66
C ASN A 71 -1.76 12.85 -1.34
N CYS A 72 -1.15 12.20 -0.37
CA CYS A 72 -1.81 11.77 0.86
C CYS A 72 -1.64 12.74 2.04
N THR A 73 -0.84 13.80 1.91
CA THR A 73 -0.68 14.81 2.97
C THR A 73 -1.29 16.17 2.64
N VAL A 74 -2.05 16.26 1.55
CA VAL A 74 -2.68 17.52 1.12
C VAL A 74 -3.86 17.90 2.01
N CYS A 75 -4.59 16.92 2.54
CA CYS A 75 -5.81 17.16 3.32
C CYS A 75 -5.64 16.86 4.82
N HIS A 76 -4.67 16.03 5.21
CA HIS A 76 -4.40 15.65 6.59
C HIS A 76 -2.92 15.34 6.80
N SER A 77 -2.51 15.18 8.06
CA SER A 77 -1.11 14.84 8.36
C SER A 77 -0.73 13.44 7.87
N ALA A 78 0.57 13.24 7.64
CA ALA A 78 1.13 11.94 7.32
C ALA A 78 0.94 10.91 8.45
N ALA A 79 0.79 11.37 9.70
CA ALA A 79 0.54 10.51 10.85
C ALA A 79 -0.73 9.66 10.68
N LEU A 80 -1.78 10.21 10.06
CA LEU A 80 -3.00 9.45 9.76
C LEU A 80 -2.73 8.31 8.77
N VAL A 81 -1.81 8.50 7.81
CA VAL A 81 -1.44 7.44 6.87
C VAL A 81 -0.56 6.41 7.57
N THR A 82 0.50 6.85 8.26
CA THR A 82 1.51 5.98 8.86
C THR A 82 1.06 5.25 10.11
N GLN A 83 -0.06 5.63 10.74
CA GLN A 83 -0.69 4.86 11.82
C GLN A 83 -1.57 3.71 11.31
N ASN A 84 -2.01 3.76 10.05
CA ASN A 84 -2.89 2.75 9.47
C ASN A 84 -2.09 1.59 8.85
N ARG A 85 -2.70 0.41 8.80
CA ARG A 85 -2.13 -0.80 8.19
C ARG A 85 -3.19 -1.49 7.36
N GLY A 86 -2.84 -1.94 6.16
CA GLY A 86 -3.82 -2.50 5.23
C GLY A 86 -3.18 -3.36 4.15
N SER A 87 -3.92 -4.34 3.64
CA SER A 87 -3.55 -5.00 2.39
C SER A 87 -3.67 -4.01 1.23
N ARG A 88 -3.15 -4.37 0.05
CA ARG A 88 -3.31 -3.56 -1.15
C ARG A 88 -4.78 -3.23 -1.43
N GLU A 89 -5.65 -4.22 -1.31
CA GLU A 89 -7.08 -4.09 -1.55
C GLU A 89 -7.74 -3.16 -0.54
N HIS A 90 -7.27 -3.19 0.72
CA HIS A 90 -7.75 -2.27 1.74
C HIS A 90 -7.34 -0.83 1.44
N TRP A 91 -6.10 -0.61 1.02
CA TRP A 91 -5.63 0.72 0.62
C TRP A 91 -6.37 1.25 -0.62
N ALA A 92 -6.61 0.39 -1.62
CA ALA A 92 -7.39 0.76 -2.80
C ALA A 92 -8.82 1.17 -2.41
N TYR A 93 -9.47 0.41 -1.54
CA TYR A 93 -10.78 0.78 -1.01
C TYR A 93 -10.78 2.15 -0.29
N LEU A 94 -9.75 2.45 0.49
CA LEU A 94 -9.65 3.75 1.17
C LEU A 94 -9.43 4.90 0.18
N ILE A 95 -8.62 4.69 -0.87
CA ILE A 95 -8.43 5.66 -1.96
C ILE A 95 -9.75 5.91 -2.68
N ASP A 96 -10.45 4.85 -3.10
CA ASP A 96 -11.77 4.95 -3.73
C ASP A 96 -12.75 5.72 -2.83
N TRP A 97 -12.81 5.39 -1.55
CA TRP A 97 -13.67 6.09 -0.60
C TRP A 97 -13.32 7.57 -0.47
N MET A 98 -12.03 7.92 -0.41
CA MET A 98 -11.59 9.33 -0.36
C MET A 98 -11.94 10.07 -1.65
N GLN A 99 -11.82 9.42 -2.81
CA GLN A 99 -12.19 10.01 -4.09
C GLN A 99 -13.70 10.22 -4.20
N GLU A 100 -14.51 9.26 -3.73
CA GLU A 100 -15.97 9.33 -3.77
C GLU A 100 -16.55 10.35 -2.77
N THR A 101 -15.93 10.49 -1.59
CA THR A 101 -16.56 11.18 -0.46
C THR A 101 -15.79 12.38 0.08
N GLN A 102 -14.46 12.40 -0.07
CA GLN A 102 -13.59 13.44 0.52
C GLN A 102 -13.02 14.40 -0.55
N GLY A 103 -13.33 14.17 -1.83
CA GLY A 103 -12.87 15.02 -2.93
C GLY A 103 -11.42 14.79 -3.33
N LEU A 104 -10.84 13.63 -3.01
CA LEU A 104 -9.55 13.24 -3.57
C LEU A 104 -9.68 13.12 -5.09
N TRP A 105 -8.74 13.68 -5.83
CA TRP A 105 -8.75 13.61 -7.29
C TRP A 105 -8.50 12.18 -7.77
N GLN A 106 -8.94 11.91 -9.00
CA GLN A 106 -8.66 10.63 -9.67
C GLN A 106 -7.17 10.54 -9.99
N PHE A 107 -6.56 9.44 -9.60
CA PHE A 107 -5.19 9.11 -10.02
C PHE A 107 -5.22 8.48 -11.40
N ASN A 108 -4.13 8.67 -12.16
CA ASN A 108 -3.92 7.82 -13.33
C ASN A 108 -3.52 6.40 -12.87
N PRO A 109 -3.68 5.37 -13.72
CA PRO A 109 -3.46 3.98 -13.30
C PRO A 109 -2.04 3.68 -12.81
N GLU A 110 -1.03 4.34 -13.37
CA GLU A 110 0.38 4.14 -13.01
C GLU A 110 0.71 4.76 -11.63
N MET A 111 0.20 5.96 -11.39
CA MET A 111 0.32 6.65 -10.10
C MET A 111 -0.41 5.88 -8.99
N GLU A 112 -1.62 5.42 -9.26
CA GLU A 112 -2.38 4.61 -8.29
C GLU A 112 -1.64 3.31 -7.97
N ALA A 113 -1.11 2.62 -8.98
CA ALA A 113 -0.30 1.42 -8.77
C ALA A 113 0.93 1.70 -7.89
N THR A 114 1.63 2.81 -8.14
CA THR A 114 2.79 3.26 -7.35
C THR A 114 2.40 3.51 -5.89
N ILE A 115 1.30 4.23 -5.65
CA ILE A 115 0.79 4.53 -4.30
C ILE A 115 0.44 3.24 -3.57
N LEU A 116 -0.28 2.33 -4.23
CA LEU A 116 -0.70 1.07 -3.66
C LEU A 116 0.48 0.13 -3.38
N ASP A 117 1.48 0.08 -4.26
CA ASP A 117 2.70 -0.73 -4.06
C ASP A 117 3.44 -0.26 -2.81
N TYR A 118 3.69 1.05 -2.71
CA TYR A 118 4.35 1.63 -1.55
C TYR A 118 3.56 1.40 -0.24
N LEU A 119 2.27 1.73 -0.22
CA LEU A 119 1.45 1.62 0.99
C LEU A 119 1.32 0.17 1.47
N SER A 120 1.11 -0.76 0.55
CA SER A 120 0.98 -2.18 0.90
C SER A 120 2.31 -2.80 1.35
N THR A 121 3.44 -2.36 0.79
CA THR A 121 4.78 -2.85 1.14
C THR A 121 5.24 -2.34 2.50
N HIS A 122 5.12 -1.03 2.76
CA HIS A 122 5.68 -0.41 3.96
C HIS A 122 4.67 -0.26 5.10
N TYR A 123 3.37 -0.24 4.78
CA TYR A 123 2.26 -0.12 5.73
C TYR A 123 1.23 -1.25 5.54
N GLY A 124 1.73 -2.46 5.22
CA GLY A 124 0.97 -3.69 5.09
C GLY A 124 0.35 -4.19 6.41
N PRO A 125 -0.50 -5.23 6.38
CA PRO A 125 -1.08 -5.81 7.60
C PRO A 125 0.00 -6.27 8.58
N ARG A 126 -0.24 -6.10 9.89
CA ARG A 126 0.64 -6.62 10.94
C ARG A 126 -0.11 -7.63 11.81
N THR A 127 0.57 -8.68 12.22
CA THR A 127 0.01 -9.78 13.03
C THR A 127 -0.15 -9.40 14.51
N ASP A 128 0.51 -8.34 14.97
CA ASP A 128 0.54 -7.82 16.34
C ASP A 128 -0.37 -6.59 16.56
N ALA A 129 -1.24 -6.26 15.60
CA ALA A 129 -2.01 -5.01 15.59
C ALA A 129 -3.04 -4.86 16.74
N ARG A 130 -3.43 -5.96 17.41
CA ARG A 130 -4.40 -5.89 18.51
C ARG A 130 -3.66 -5.60 19.83
N ARG A 131 -4.04 -4.49 20.49
CA ARG A 131 -3.60 -4.25 21.88
C ARG A 131 -3.98 -5.46 22.74
N GLN A 132 -3.01 -5.92 23.52
CA GLN A 132 -3.25 -6.94 24.53
C GLN A 132 -4.28 -6.44 25.54
N ASN A 133 -5.03 -7.37 26.12
CA ASN A 133 -6.01 -7.02 27.14
C ASN A 133 -5.31 -6.40 28.35
N LEU A 134 -5.92 -5.37 28.95
CA LEU A 134 -5.37 -4.73 30.14
C LEU A 134 -5.30 -5.77 31.28
N PRO A 135 -4.13 -6.01 31.91
CA PRO A 135 -4.04 -6.96 33.00
C PRO A 135 -4.86 -6.48 34.21
N LYS A 136 -5.49 -7.41 34.91
CA LYS A 136 -6.47 -7.11 35.99
C LYS A 136 -5.92 -6.20 37.10
N HIS A 137 -4.64 -6.28 37.40
CA HIS A 137 -4.00 -5.46 38.44
C HIS A 137 -3.79 -3.99 38.04
N LEU A 138 -3.93 -3.67 36.75
CA LEU A 138 -3.90 -2.29 36.24
C LEU A 138 -5.30 -1.72 36.01
N MET A 139 -6.36 -2.50 36.27
CA MET A 139 -7.72 -2.01 36.18
C MET A 139 -7.97 -1.05 37.36
N PRO A 140 -8.51 0.15 37.14
CA PRO A 140 -8.92 1.02 38.23
C PRO A 140 -10.00 0.32 39.08
N PRO A 141 -10.11 0.66 40.37
CA PRO A 141 -11.19 0.14 41.20
C PRO A 141 -12.54 0.48 40.57
N ALA A 142 -13.52 -0.43 40.73
CA ALA A 142 -14.88 -0.14 40.30
C ALA A 142 -15.38 1.14 40.99
N PRO A 143 -16.14 2.00 40.29
CA PRO A 143 -16.71 3.20 40.91
C PRO A 143 -17.53 2.80 42.15
N GLN A 144 -17.35 3.55 43.24
CA GLN A 144 -18.07 3.29 44.48
C GLN A 144 -19.52 3.74 44.31
N ALA A 145 -20.48 2.87 44.59
CA ALA A 145 -21.91 3.12 44.40
C ALA A 145 -22.48 4.30 45.24
N SER A 146 -21.65 4.95 46.06
CA SER A 146 -22.04 6.03 46.97
C SER A 146 -21.76 7.46 46.46
N GLU A 147 -21.06 7.64 45.34
CA GLU A 147 -20.73 8.99 44.83
C GLU A 147 -21.77 9.57 43.86
N THR A 148 -22.79 8.80 43.47
CA THR A 148 -23.85 9.26 42.54
C THR A 148 -25.03 9.98 43.22
N SER A 149 -24.95 10.30 44.51
CA SER A 149 -26.08 10.85 45.28
C SER A 149 -25.85 12.25 45.87
N ALA A 150 -24.72 12.93 45.59
CA ALA A 150 -24.36 14.18 46.26
C ALA A 150 -24.48 15.47 45.44
N GLU A 151 -24.83 15.43 44.16
CA GLU A 151 -25.12 16.64 43.38
C GLU A 151 -26.60 16.66 42.95
N GLY A 152 -27.41 17.30 43.79
CA GLY A 152 -28.77 17.74 43.52
C GLY A 152 -28.93 19.20 43.91
#